data_AF-A0A1F8SQ18-F1
#
_entry.id   AF-A0A1F8SQ18-F1
#
_cell.length_a   1.000
_cell.length_b   1.000
_cell.length_c   1.000
_cell.angle_alpha   90.00
_cell.angle_beta   90.00
_cell.angle_gamma   90.00
#
_symmetry.space_group_name_H-M   'P 1'
#
loop_
_entity.id
_entity.type
_entity.pdbx_description
1 polymer ?
#
loop_
_entity_poly.entity_id
_entity_poly.type
_entity_poly.pdbx_seq_one_letter_code
_entity_poly.pdbx_strand_id
1 'polypeptide(L)'
;MKALILASGFGTRLYPLTLTKAKALLEYKGKAILSHVVDKIPENVDILVNINKKFEADFLRWQSSIDRAVTLCVEPVLTEEQALGAIGSLDYWIRAENINDDLLVIASDNYFEFDLRRFIADYDGENTLVAVYDIGDRSKASQYGVVHLDGNRITELEEKPAKPKSSLIAIACYIFPPRIFPILFQCCNRGKRDNLGNFIAHLIETDEVRAYTFSELWFDIGSIEIYRSLQ
;
A
#
# COMPACT_ATOMS: atom_id res chain seq x y z
N MET A 1 -7.04 -5.33 -15.28
CA MET A 1 -6.40 -4.96 -14.00
C MET A 1 -5.92 -3.52 -14.07
N LYS A 2 -6.11 -2.75 -13.01
CA LYS A 2 -5.53 -1.40 -12.81
C LYS A 2 -4.65 -1.39 -11.57
N ALA A 3 -3.78 -0.40 -11.43
CA ALA A 3 -3.03 -0.15 -10.21
C ALA A 3 -3.46 1.17 -9.55
N LEU A 4 -3.68 1.15 -8.24
CA LEU A 4 -3.88 2.35 -7.42
C LEU A 4 -2.80 2.41 -6.33
N ILE A 5 -1.91 3.39 -6.47
CA ILE A 5 -0.85 3.65 -5.50
C ILE A 5 -1.33 4.65 -4.46
N LEU A 6 -1.24 4.28 -3.18
CA LEU A 6 -1.66 5.09 -2.06
C LEU A 6 -0.57 6.09 -1.64
N ALA A 7 -0.72 7.37 -2.03
CA ALA A 7 0.28 8.43 -1.79
C ALA A 7 -0.27 9.69 -1.10
N SER A 8 -1.49 9.65 -0.57
CA SER A 8 -2.13 10.73 0.20
C SER A 8 -1.70 10.81 1.68
N GLY A 9 -0.60 10.19 2.07
CA GLY A 9 -0.09 10.24 3.45
C GLY A 9 0.64 11.54 3.76
N PHE A 10 0.32 12.18 4.90
CA PHE A 10 1.04 13.37 5.38
C PHE A 10 2.45 13.07 5.91
N GLY A 11 2.71 11.82 6.32
CA GLY A 11 4.02 11.40 6.80
C GLY A 11 4.51 12.20 8.01
N THR A 12 3.63 12.60 8.92
CA THR A 12 3.94 13.49 10.06
C THR A 12 5.02 12.96 11.00
N ARG A 13 5.19 11.63 11.09
CA ARG A 13 6.27 10.96 11.82
C ARG A 13 7.68 11.21 11.25
N LEU A 14 7.76 11.75 10.03
CA LEU A 14 9.02 12.08 9.35
C LEU A 14 9.35 13.57 9.43
N TYR A 15 8.59 14.36 10.18
CA TYR A 15 8.92 15.77 10.36
C TYR A 15 10.34 15.94 10.94
N PRO A 16 11.11 16.93 10.43
CA PRO A 16 10.69 18.00 9.52
C PRO A 16 10.74 17.67 8.01
N LEU A 17 11.17 16.47 7.59
CA LEU A 17 11.41 16.13 6.18
C LEU A 17 10.16 16.27 5.30
N THR A 18 9.00 15.95 5.86
CA THR A 18 7.71 15.90 5.14
C THR A 18 6.83 17.13 5.37
N LEU A 19 7.36 18.21 5.97
CA LEU A 19 6.61 19.46 6.13
C LEU A 19 6.24 20.09 4.78
N THR A 20 7.19 20.06 3.84
CA THR A 20 7.09 20.72 2.53
C THR A 20 7.27 19.76 1.35
N LYS A 21 7.48 18.46 1.61
CA LYS A 21 7.68 17.43 0.58
C LYS A 21 6.84 16.21 0.92
N ALA A 22 6.15 15.65 -0.07
CA ALA A 22 5.41 14.40 0.13
C ALA A 22 6.35 13.24 0.51
N LYS A 23 5.93 12.42 1.48
CA LYS A 23 6.66 11.22 1.92
C LYS A 23 7.04 10.30 0.77
N ALA A 24 6.10 10.06 -0.15
CA ALA A 24 6.27 9.20 -1.33
C ALA A 24 7.40 9.66 -2.27
N LEU A 25 7.77 10.94 -2.21
CA LEU A 25 8.79 11.56 -3.05
C LEU A 25 10.16 11.67 -2.36
N LEU A 26 10.29 11.17 -1.13
CA LEU A 26 11.61 10.98 -0.51
C LEU A 26 12.47 10.05 -1.37
N GLU A 27 13.78 10.27 -1.34
CA GLU A 27 14.72 9.64 -2.28
C GLU A 27 15.46 8.47 -1.64
N TYR A 28 15.65 7.43 -2.45
CA TYR A 28 16.47 6.28 -2.13
C TYR A 28 17.14 5.78 -3.40
N LYS A 29 18.45 5.48 -3.33
CA LYS A 29 19.26 5.11 -4.50
C LYS A 29 19.10 6.08 -5.69
N GLY A 30 19.04 7.38 -5.41
CA GLY A 30 18.96 8.45 -6.42
C GLY A 30 17.60 8.61 -7.11
N LYS A 31 16.54 7.95 -6.64
CA LYS A 31 15.18 8.07 -7.19
C LYS A 31 14.14 8.19 -6.08
N ALA A 32 13.02 8.84 -6.36
CA ALA A 32 11.88 8.86 -5.44
C ALA A 32 11.38 7.43 -5.14
N ILE A 33 10.90 7.18 -3.93
CA ILE A 33 10.37 5.85 -3.53
C ILE A 33 9.18 5.45 -4.37
N LEU A 34 8.24 6.37 -4.60
CA LEU A 34 7.12 6.17 -5.52
C LEU A 34 7.58 5.75 -6.91
N SER A 35 8.67 6.33 -7.39
CA SER A 35 9.27 6.01 -8.67
C SER A 35 9.82 4.59 -8.75
N HIS A 36 10.28 3.98 -7.64
CA HIS A 36 10.68 2.57 -7.61
C HIS A 36 9.46 1.64 -7.72
N VAL A 37 8.32 2.02 -7.13
CA VAL A 37 7.07 1.27 -7.26
C VAL A 37 6.54 1.34 -8.69
N VAL A 38 6.49 2.54 -9.27
CA VAL A 38 5.98 2.76 -10.63
C VAL A 38 6.75 1.96 -11.68
N ASP A 39 8.08 1.88 -11.58
CA ASP A 39 8.92 1.13 -12.52
C ASP A 39 8.65 -0.39 -12.52
N LYS A 40 8.16 -0.91 -11.39
CA LYS A 40 7.89 -2.35 -11.25
C LYS A 40 6.54 -2.75 -11.84
N ILE A 41 5.62 -1.80 -12.00
CA ILE A 41 4.28 -2.07 -12.53
C ILE A 41 4.37 -2.36 -14.04
N PRO A 42 3.79 -3.47 -14.53
CA PRO A 42 3.80 -3.80 -15.95
C PRO A 42 3.26 -2.68 -16.83
N GLU A 43 3.83 -2.50 -18.03
CA GLU A 43 3.48 -1.39 -18.93
C GLU A 43 2.00 -1.35 -19.32
N ASN A 44 1.37 -2.52 -19.42
CA ASN A 44 -0.03 -2.70 -19.78
C ASN A 44 -1.02 -2.47 -18.63
N VAL A 45 -0.54 -2.13 -17.42
CA VAL A 45 -1.39 -1.79 -16.28
C VAL A 45 -1.44 -0.27 -16.14
N ASP A 46 -2.65 0.28 -16.19
CA ASP A 46 -2.88 1.71 -15.94
C ASP A 46 -2.59 2.04 -14.46
N ILE A 47 -1.90 3.15 -14.22
CA ILE A 47 -1.46 3.55 -12.87
C ILE A 47 -2.21 4.82 -12.44
N LEU A 48 -2.92 4.70 -11.34
CA LEU A 48 -3.52 5.81 -10.60
C LEU A 48 -2.69 6.05 -9.33
N VAL A 49 -2.42 7.30 -9.00
CA VAL A 49 -1.71 7.69 -7.77
C VAL A 49 -2.56 8.70 -7.02
N ASN A 50 -3.12 8.33 -5.88
CA ASN A 50 -3.88 9.29 -5.09
C ASN A 50 -2.96 10.19 -4.26
N ILE A 51 -3.26 11.48 -4.24
CA ILE A 51 -2.41 12.48 -3.59
C ILE A 51 -3.27 13.51 -2.86
N ASN A 52 -2.70 14.16 -1.84
CA ASN A 52 -3.32 15.33 -1.24
C ASN A 52 -3.02 16.58 -2.05
N LYS A 53 -4.02 17.46 -2.20
CA LYS A 53 -3.87 18.80 -2.80
C LYS A 53 -2.70 19.57 -2.21
N LYS A 54 -2.41 19.40 -0.91
CA LYS A 54 -1.23 19.99 -0.24
C LYS A 54 0.08 19.80 -1.00
N PHE A 55 0.28 18.63 -1.60
CA PHE A 55 1.55 18.23 -2.25
C PHE A 55 1.44 18.15 -3.78
N GLU A 56 0.32 18.58 -4.37
CA GLU A 56 0.05 18.45 -5.81
C GLU A 56 1.19 18.98 -6.69
N ALA A 57 1.74 20.15 -6.36
CA ALA A 57 2.84 20.74 -7.12
C ALA A 57 4.09 19.84 -7.15
N ASP A 58 4.38 19.11 -6.07
CA ASP A 58 5.53 18.20 -6.01
C ASP A 58 5.29 16.98 -6.89
N PHE A 59 4.08 16.42 -6.85
CA PHE A 59 3.70 15.27 -7.68
C PHE A 59 3.63 15.63 -9.16
N LEU A 60 3.19 16.82 -9.54
CA LEU A 60 3.22 17.28 -10.94
C LEU A 60 4.65 17.39 -11.47
N ARG A 61 5.58 17.91 -10.65
CA ARG A 61 7.01 17.93 -11.01
C ARG A 61 7.59 16.52 -11.14
N TRP A 62 7.26 15.63 -10.20
CA TRP A 62 7.66 14.22 -10.26
C TRP A 62 7.10 13.52 -11.50
N GLN A 63 5.80 13.66 -11.79
CA GLN A 63 5.14 13.08 -12.96
C GLN A 63 5.80 13.55 -14.26
N SER A 64 6.21 14.82 -14.34
CA SER A 64 6.92 15.37 -15.50
C SER A 64 8.37 14.86 -15.64
N SER A 65 8.93 14.24 -14.60
CA SER A 65 10.32 13.76 -14.55
C SER A 65 10.47 12.27 -14.85
N ILE A 66 9.37 11.53 -14.95
CA ILE A 66 9.37 10.09 -15.23
C ILE A 66 8.93 9.82 -16.68
N ASP A 67 9.46 8.77 -17.27
CA ASP A 67 9.05 8.28 -18.60
C ASP A 67 7.99 7.17 -18.46
N ARG A 68 6.95 7.43 -17.67
CA ARG A 68 5.86 6.49 -17.41
C ARG A 68 4.56 7.25 -17.18
N ALA A 69 3.53 6.94 -17.96
CA ALA A 69 2.21 7.52 -17.79
C ALA A 69 1.61 7.10 -16.45
N VAL A 70 1.17 8.09 -15.67
CA VAL A 70 0.45 7.92 -14.41
C VAL A 70 -0.67 8.96 -14.35
N THR A 71 -1.80 8.61 -13.75
CA THR A 71 -2.91 9.53 -13.50
C THR A 71 -2.89 9.98 -12.04
N LEU A 72 -2.69 11.28 -11.80
CA LEU A 72 -2.74 11.85 -10.46
C LEU A 72 -4.19 12.07 -10.03
N CYS A 73 -4.57 11.42 -8.95
CA CYS A 73 -5.90 11.45 -8.37
C CYS A 73 -5.88 12.39 -7.15
N VAL A 74 -6.20 13.68 -7.39
CA VAL A 74 -5.97 14.75 -6.41
C VAL A 74 -7.15 14.89 -5.45
N GLU A 75 -6.95 14.53 -4.19
CA GLU A 75 -7.92 14.73 -3.10
C GLU A 75 -7.85 16.17 -2.60
N PRO A 76 -8.98 16.87 -2.37
CA PRO A 76 -9.03 18.26 -1.91
C PRO A 76 -8.67 18.40 -0.42
N VAL A 77 -7.56 17.77 -0.01
CA VAL A 77 -7.06 17.62 1.35
C VAL A 77 -5.80 18.48 1.52
N LEU A 78 -5.85 19.41 2.47
CA LEU A 78 -4.76 20.33 2.80
C LEU A 78 -4.14 20.04 4.17
N THR A 79 -4.90 19.44 5.09
CA THR A 79 -4.45 19.11 6.45
C THR A 79 -4.78 17.65 6.82
N GLU A 80 -4.12 17.11 7.85
CA GLU A 80 -4.28 15.72 8.26
C GLU A 80 -5.70 15.43 8.75
N GLU A 81 -6.35 16.40 9.38
CA GLU A 81 -7.73 16.29 9.88
C GLU A 81 -8.77 16.13 8.76
N GLN A 82 -8.41 16.50 7.53
CA GLN A 82 -9.26 16.36 6.34
C GLN A 82 -9.04 15.04 5.60
N ALA A 83 -8.02 14.25 5.99
CA ALA A 83 -7.65 13.04 5.28
C ALA A 83 -8.80 12.01 5.30
N LEU A 84 -8.99 11.34 4.16
CA LEU A 84 -10.01 10.29 4.02
C LEU A 84 -9.59 8.97 4.68
N GLY A 85 -8.30 8.82 4.98
CA GLY A 85 -7.72 7.54 5.38
C GLY A 85 -7.37 6.64 4.20
N ALA A 86 -6.48 5.67 4.38
CA ALA A 86 -6.05 4.78 3.29
C ALA A 86 -7.20 3.98 2.68
N ILE A 87 -8.10 3.43 3.51
CA ILE A 87 -9.30 2.70 3.07
C ILE A 87 -10.31 3.68 2.47
N GLY A 88 -10.51 4.85 3.09
CA GLY A 88 -11.45 5.85 2.58
C GLY A 88 -11.06 6.41 1.22
N SER A 89 -9.77 6.71 1.02
CA SER A 89 -9.20 7.09 -0.28
C SER A 89 -9.37 5.97 -1.31
N LEU A 90 -9.09 4.72 -0.94
CA LEU A 90 -9.27 3.56 -1.81
C LEU A 90 -10.72 3.44 -2.30
N ASP A 91 -11.70 3.46 -1.39
CA ASP A 91 -13.12 3.42 -1.72
C ASP A 91 -13.56 4.61 -2.58
N TYR A 92 -13.10 5.81 -2.24
CA TYR A 92 -13.42 7.03 -2.98
C TYR A 92 -12.98 6.92 -4.45
N TRP A 93 -11.72 6.52 -4.70
CA TRP A 93 -11.17 6.46 -6.05
C TRP A 93 -11.67 5.27 -6.87
N ILE A 94 -11.96 4.14 -6.24
CA ILE A 94 -12.67 3.03 -6.91
C ILE A 94 -13.98 3.53 -7.52
N ARG A 95 -14.76 4.31 -6.75
CA ARG A 95 -16.06 4.84 -7.21
C ARG A 95 -15.91 5.99 -8.20
N ALA A 96 -15.02 6.94 -7.92
CA ALA A 96 -14.82 8.12 -8.77
C ALA A 96 -14.34 7.75 -10.18
N GLU A 97 -13.49 6.74 -10.29
CA GLU A 97 -12.90 6.27 -11.56
C GLU A 97 -13.66 5.06 -12.15
N ASN A 98 -14.79 4.68 -11.54
CA ASN A 98 -15.62 3.54 -11.94
C ASN A 98 -14.79 2.27 -12.18
N ILE A 99 -13.90 1.95 -11.24
CA ILE A 99 -13.01 0.79 -11.34
C ILE A 99 -13.84 -0.47 -11.12
N ASN A 100 -13.89 -1.33 -12.14
CA ASN A 100 -14.59 -2.62 -12.12
C ASN A 100 -13.66 -3.79 -12.52
N ASP A 101 -12.36 -3.53 -12.64
CA ASP A 101 -11.30 -4.50 -12.89
C ASP A 101 -10.65 -4.95 -11.58
N ASP A 102 -9.88 -6.06 -11.61
CA ASP A 102 -8.94 -6.38 -10.53
C ASP A 102 -8.01 -5.18 -10.26
N LEU A 103 -7.78 -4.91 -8.99
CA LEU A 103 -7.06 -3.73 -8.55
C LEU A 103 -5.82 -4.10 -7.75
N LEU A 104 -4.65 -3.80 -8.32
CA LEU A 104 -3.38 -3.80 -7.62
C LEU A 104 -3.29 -2.55 -6.74
N VAL A 105 -3.23 -2.72 -5.42
CA VAL A 105 -3.11 -1.62 -4.45
C VAL A 105 -1.73 -1.66 -3.81
N ILE A 106 -0.99 -0.56 -3.85
CA ILE A 106 0.36 -0.47 -3.25
C ILE A 106 0.48 0.81 -2.44
N ALA A 107 0.94 0.77 -1.19
CA ALA A 107 1.31 2.00 -0.49
C ALA A 107 2.64 2.56 -1.01
N SER A 108 2.66 3.86 -1.30
CA SER A 108 3.77 4.55 -1.98
C SER A 108 5.07 4.66 -1.19
N ASP A 109 5.07 4.27 0.08
CA ASP A 109 6.21 4.32 0.98
C ASP A 109 6.96 2.99 1.11
N ASN A 110 6.53 1.96 0.37
CA ASN A 110 7.23 0.69 0.27
C ASN A 110 8.37 0.76 -0.74
N TYR A 111 9.52 0.20 -0.35
CA TYR A 111 10.53 -0.27 -1.29
C TYR A 111 10.64 -1.78 -1.15
N PHE A 112 10.63 -2.51 -2.26
CA PHE A 112 10.76 -3.96 -2.30
C PHE A 112 11.59 -4.43 -3.48
N GLU A 113 12.33 -5.52 -3.30
CA GLU A 113 13.16 -6.10 -4.35
C GLU A 113 12.53 -7.33 -5.03
N PHE A 114 11.43 -7.87 -4.50
CA PHE A 114 10.70 -8.96 -5.17
C PHE A 114 10.19 -8.54 -6.56
N ASP A 115 10.00 -9.54 -7.42
CA ASP A 115 9.47 -9.37 -8.78
C ASP A 115 7.95 -9.22 -8.76
N LEU A 116 7.46 -7.99 -8.99
CA LEU A 116 6.04 -7.68 -9.00
C LEU A 116 5.27 -8.47 -10.08
N ARG A 117 5.93 -8.88 -11.17
CA ARG A 117 5.29 -9.69 -12.22
C ARG A 117 4.99 -11.10 -11.72
N ARG A 118 5.86 -11.67 -10.88
CA ARG A 118 5.62 -12.98 -10.24
C ARG A 118 4.48 -12.90 -9.24
N PHE A 119 4.44 -11.86 -8.42
CA PHE A 119 3.31 -11.60 -7.53
C PHE A 119 1.98 -11.50 -8.29
N ILE A 120 1.95 -10.76 -9.40
CA ILE A 120 0.75 -10.67 -10.25
C ILE A 120 0.42 -12.02 -10.89
N ALA A 121 1.41 -12.81 -11.30
CA ALA A 121 1.19 -14.13 -11.90
C ALA A 121 0.68 -15.18 -10.90
N ASP A 122 0.97 -15.01 -9.61
CA ASP A 122 0.46 -15.88 -8.52
C ASP A 122 -1.00 -15.59 -8.15
N TYR A 123 -1.57 -14.49 -8.64
CA TYR A 123 -2.98 -14.18 -8.48
C TYR A 123 -3.85 -15.15 -9.28
N ASP A 124 -4.82 -15.76 -8.62
CA ASP A 124 -5.67 -16.81 -9.18
C ASP A 124 -6.88 -16.28 -9.99
N GLY A 125 -7.04 -14.95 -10.08
CA GLY A 125 -8.20 -14.31 -10.72
C GLY A 125 -9.45 -14.31 -9.85
N GLU A 126 -9.37 -14.80 -8.61
CA GLU A 126 -10.48 -14.93 -7.71
C GLU A 126 -10.13 -14.35 -6.35
N ASN A 127 -9.26 -14.94 -5.54
CA ASN A 127 -9.08 -14.61 -4.13
C ASN A 127 -8.14 -13.42 -3.91
N THR A 128 -8.45 -12.57 -2.93
CA THR A 128 -7.57 -11.44 -2.59
C THR A 128 -6.16 -11.96 -2.34
N LEU A 129 -5.17 -11.40 -3.03
CA LEU A 129 -3.77 -11.78 -2.85
C LEU A 129 -3.03 -10.69 -2.08
N VAL A 130 -2.31 -11.09 -1.03
CA VAL A 130 -1.52 -10.21 -0.16
C VAL A 130 -0.05 -10.56 -0.28
N ALA A 131 0.80 -9.57 -0.52
CA ALA A 131 2.25 -9.76 -0.41
C ALA A 131 2.64 -9.89 1.07
N VAL A 132 3.32 -10.98 1.41
CA VAL A 132 3.73 -11.33 2.78
C VAL A 132 5.25 -11.40 2.84
N TYR A 133 5.86 -10.55 3.64
CA TYR A 133 7.30 -10.54 3.84
C TYR A 133 7.69 -11.36 5.06
N ASP A 134 8.69 -12.24 4.92
CA ASP A 134 9.33 -12.85 6.08
C ASP A 134 10.43 -11.93 6.62
N ILE A 135 10.16 -11.24 7.72
CA ILE A 135 11.13 -10.34 8.35
C ILE A 135 12.28 -11.10 9.04
N GLY A 136 12.20 -12.43 9.11
CA GLY A 136 13.16 -13.34 9.73
C GLY A 136 13.19 -13.25 11.26
N ASP A 137 13.45 -12.06 11.80
CA ASP A 137 13.43 -11.80 13.24
C ASP A 137 12.02 -11.44 13.70
N ARG A 138 11.32 -12.44 14.24
CA ARG A 138 9.97 -12.33 14.81
C ARG A 138 9.82 -11.15 15.77
N SER A 139 10.84 -10.75 16.54
CA SER A 139 10.72 -9.64 17.49
C SER A 139 10.42 -8.30 16.82
N LYS A 140 10.85 -8.13 15.56
CA LYS A 140 10.63 -6.93 14.74
C LYS A 140 9.23 -6.86 14.13
N ALA A 141 8.50 -7.98 14.11
CA ALA A 141 7.17 -8.08 13.49
C ALA A 141 6.08 -7.30 14.26
N SER A 142 6.32 -6.93 15.53
CA SER A 142 5.38 -6.18 16.38
C SER A 142 4.99 -4.79 15.84
N GLN A 143 5.69 -4.28 14.83
CA GLN A 143 5.41 -2.99 14.19
C GLN A 143 4.44 -3.08 13.01
N TYR A 144 4.05 -4.29 12.61
CA TYR A 144 3.32 -4.56 11.36
C TYR A 144 2.11 -5.49 11.59
N GLY A 145 1.34 -5.73 10.52
CA GLY A 145 0.28 -6.74 10.51
C GLY A 145 0.90 -8.14 10.39
N VAL A 146 0.90 -8.91 11.47
CA VAL A 146 1.48 -10.24 11.55
C VAL A 146 0.47 -11.26 11.06
N VAL A 147 0.88 -12.14 10.14
CA VAL A 147 -0.02 -13.12 9.52
C VAL A 147 0.31 -14.56 9.91
N HIS A 148 -0.74 -15.36 9.99
CA HIS A 148 -0.67 -16.82 10.08
C HIS A 148 -1.16 -17.44 8.78
N LEU A 149 -0.44 -18.45 8.31
CA LEU A 149 -0.73 -19.14 7.05
C LEU A 149 -1.09 -20.60 7.29
N ASP A 150 -2.03 -21.10 6.49
CA ASP A 150 -2.27 -22.52 6.25
C ASP A 150 -2.09 -22.76 4.74
N GLY A 151 -0.94 -23.35 4.36
CA GLY A 151 -0.49 -23.33 2.97
C GLY A 151 -0.28 -21.89 2.47
N ASN A 152 -0.99 -21.50 1.41
CA ASN A 152 -1.01 -20.13 0.89
C ASN A 152 -2.21 -19.31 1.38
N ARG A 153 -3.09 -19.86 2.23
CA ARG A 153 -4.24 -19.15 2.77
C ARG A 153 -3.86 -18.40 4.04
N ILE A 154 -4.26 -17.14 4.16
CA ILE A 154 -4.13 -16.37 5.40
C ILE A 154 -5.28 -16.74 6.35
N THR A 155 -4.95 -17.26 7.53
CA THR A 155 -5.93 -17.71 8.53
C THR A 155 -6.21 -16.67 9.59
N GLU A 156 -5.23 -15.81 9.90
CA GLU A 156 -5.31 -14.77 10.91
C GLU A 156 -4.37 -13.62 10.53
N LEU A 157 -4.78 -12.38 10.83
CA LEU A 157 -3.92 -11.19 10.79
C LEU A 157 -4.10 -10.42 12.10
N GLU A 158 -3.00 -10.27 12.84
CA GLU A 158 -2.94 -9.45 14.05
C GLU A 158 -2.20 -8.14 13.74
N GLU A 159 -2.87 -6.99 13.90
CA GLU A 159 -2.24 -5.68 13.66
C GLU A 159 -1.38 -5.27 14.85
N LYS A 160 -0.08 -5.15 14.63
CA LYS A 160 0.93 -4.68 15.62
C LYS A 160 0.84 -5.38 16.98
N PRO A 161 0.90 -6.73 17.00
CA PRO A 161 0.77 -7.47 18.25
C PRO A 161 1.98 -7.20 19.14
N ALA A 162 1.73 -6.98 20.43
CA ALA A 162 2.80 -6.80 21.42
C ALA A 162 3.72 -8.03 21.53
N LYS A 163 3.20 -9.22 21.21
CA LYS A 163 3.94 -10.50 21.21
C LYS A 163 3.66 -11.24 19.89
N PRO A 164 4.36 -10.91 18.81
CA PRO A 164 4.16 -11.53 17.50
C PRO A 164 4.41 -13.04 17.58
N LYS A 165 3.49 -13.83 17.01
CA LYS A 165 3.58 -15.29 16.97
C LYS A 165 4.27 -15.81 15.70
N SER A 166 4.41 -14.97 14.68
CA SER A 166 4.99 -15.27 13.36
C SER A 166 5.97 -14.16 12.94
N SER A 167 6.97 -14.48 12.12
CA SER A 167 7.83 -13.50 11.44
C SER A 167 7.23 -12.98 10.13
N LEU A 168 6.15 -13.59 9.67
CA LEU A 168 5.47 -13.21 8.44
C LEU A 168 4.61 -11.97 8.69
N ILE A 169 4.82 -10.94 7.88
CA ILE A 169 4.07 -9.69 7.95
C ILE A 169 3.40 -9.39 6.61
N ALA A 170 2.15 -8.95 6.65
CA ALA A 170 1.47 -8.40 5.49
C ALA A 170 2.02 -7.00 5.20
N ILE A 171 2.47 -6.78 3.97
CA ILE A 171 2.86 -5.45 3.50
C ILE A 171 1.71 -4.84 2.70
N ALA A 172 1.70 -3.51 2.56
CA ALA A 172 0.65 -2.80 1.83
C ALA A 172 0.83 -2.93 0.30
N CYS A 173 0.77 -4.16 -0.20
CA CYS A 173 0.78 -4.55 -1.61
C CYS A 173 -0.23 -5.70 -1.78
N TYR A 174 -1.35 -5.43 -2.44
CA TYR A 174 -2.50 -6.32 -2.52
C TYR A 174 -3.04 -6.39 -3.95
N ILE A 175 -3.70 -7.48 -4.31
CA ILE A 175 -4.61 -7.55 -5.47
C ILE A 175 -6.01 -7.81 -4.95
N PHE A 176 -6.93 -6.88 -5.23
CA PHE A 176 -8.34 -7.00 -4.88
C PHE A 176 -9.18 -7.32 -6.12
N PRO A 177 -9.95 -8.42 -6.12
CA PRO A 177 -10.99 -8.64 -7.12
C PRO A 177 -12.16 -7.64 -6.93
N PRO A 178 -12.90 -7.28 -8.00
CA PRO A 178 -14.03 -6.35 -7.92
C PRO A 178 -15.11 -6.72 -6.90
N ARG A 179 -15.31 -8.00 -6.62
CA ARG A 179 -16.32 -8.46 -5.65
C ARG A 179 -16.07 -7.98 -4.22
N ILE A 180 -14.85 -7.53 -3.91
CA ILE A 180 -14.45 -7.05 -2.58
C ILE A 180 -14.83 -5.58 -2.38
N PHE A 181 -15.05 -4.82 -3.46
CA PHE A 181 -15.34 -3.38 -3.37
C PHE A 181 -16.63 -3.07 -2.57
N PRO A 182 -17.72 -3.87 -2.67
CA PRO A 182 -18.87 -3.71 -1.78
C PRO A 182 -18.55 -3.90 -0.29
N ILE A 183 -17.64 -4.81 0.07
CA ILE A 183 -17.21 -5.05 1.45
C ILE A 183 -16.39 -3.87 1.96
N LEU A 184 -15.49 -3.34 1.12
CA LEU A 184 -14.73 -2.12 1.38
C LEU A 184 -15.66 -0.94 1.69
N PHE A 185 -16.66 -0.71 0.84
CA PHE A 185 -17.65 0.34 1.04
C PHE A 185 -18.40 0.20 2.37
N GLN A 186 -18.80 -1.01 2.74
CA GLN A 186 -19.46 -1.27 4.02
C GLN A 186 -18.54 -0.95 5.21
N CYS A 187 -17.25 -1.28 5.13
CA CYS A 187 -16.26 -0.92 6.14
C CYS A 187 -16.11 0.60 6.30
N CYS A 188 -16.03 1.33 5.19
CA CYS A 188 -15.95 2.80 5.20
C CYS A 188 -17.19 3.45 5.85
N ASN A 189 -18.38 2.91 5.60
CA ASN A 189 -19.63 3.39 6.21
C ASN A 189 -19.72 3.12 7.72
N ARG A 190 -19.00 2.12 8.22
CA ARG A 190 -18.86 1.84 9.66
C ARG A 190 -17.74 2.66 10.33
N GLY A 191 -17.12 3.60 9.59
CA GLY A 191 -16.07 4.49 10.11
C GLY A 191 -14.67 3.89 10.14
N LYS A 192 -14.44 2.68 9.59
CA LYS A 192 -13.11 2.08 9.49
C LYS A 192 -12.41 2.61 8.23
N ARG A 193 -11.60 3.68 8.37
CA ARG A 193 -11.07 4.42 7.21
C ARG A 193 -9.56 4.43 7.02
N ASP A 194 -8.76 4.13 8.04
CA ASP A 194 -7.32 4.45 7.98
C ASP A 194 -6.39 3.24 7.89
N ASN A 195 -6.80 2.06 8.38
CA ASN A 195 -5.89 0.93 8.59
C ASN A 195 -6.19 -0.24 7.63
N LEU A 196 -5.38 -0.37 6.56
CA LEU A 196 -5.49 -1.47 5.60
C LEU A 196 -5.37 -2.86 6.24
N GLY A 197 -4.50 -3.04 7.24
CA GLY A 197 -4.36 -4.30 7.99
C GLY A 197 -5.67 -4.73 8.64
N ASN A 198 -6.38 -3.79 9.27
CA ASN A 198 -7.71 -4.06 9.84
C ASN A 198 -8.76 -4.42 8.79
N PHE A 199 -8.63 -3.90 7.56
CA PHE A 199 -9.51 -4.29 6.46
C PHE A 199 -9.19 -5.72 5.99
N ILE A 200 -7.91 -6.06 5.81
CA ILE A 200 -7.50 -7.43 5.50
C ILE A 200 -7.94 -8.41 6.59
N ALA A 201 -7.79 -8.06 7.87
CA ALA A 201 -8.28 -8.87 8.99
C ALA A 201 -9.80 -9.14 8.87
N HIS A 202 -10.58 -8.12 8.49
CA HIS A 202 -12.01 -8.28 8.26
C HIS A 202 -12.32 -9.14 7.03
N LEU A 203 -11.53 -9.04 5.96
CA LEU A 203 -11.68 -9.90 4.78
C LEU A 203 -11.43 -11.36 5.14
N ILE A 204 -10.42 -11.66 5.96
CA ILE A 204 -10.12 -13.04 6.40
C ILE A 204 -11.32 -13.70 7.12
N GLU A 205 -12.17 -12.92 7.79
CA GLU A 205 -13.39 -13.40 8.45
C GLU A 205 -14.53 -13.71 7.47
N THR A 206 -14.52 -13.13 6.26
CA THR A 206 -15.69 -13.06 5.37
C THR A 206 -15.43 -13.53 3.94
N ASP A 207 -14.19 -13.64 3.50
CA ASP A 207 -13.73 -14.07 2.18
C ASP A 207 -12.41 -14.86 2.30
N GLU A 208 -11.97 -15.50 1.22
CA GLU A 208 -10.67 -16.16 1.17
C GLU A 208 -9.59 -15.15 0.79
N VAL A 209 -8.52 -15.12 1.60
CA VAL A 209 -7.35 -14.28 1.37
C VAL A 209 -6.13 -15.17 1.25
N ARG A 210 -5.39 -15.00 0.16
CA ARG A 210 -4.16 -15.74 -0.15
C ARG A 210 -2.92 -14.88 0.06
N ALA A 211 -1.81 -15.54 0.33
CA ALA A 211 -0.51 -14.93 0.53
C ALA A 211 0.45 -15.30 -0.61
N TYR A 212 1.20 -14.30 -1.06
CA TYR A 212 2.44 -14.49 -1.79
C TYR A 212 3.60 -14.18 -0.84
N THR A 213 4.30 -15.22 -0.40
CA THR A 213 5.40 -15.07 0.56
C THR A 213 6.73 -14.82 -0.14
N PHE A 214 7.49 -13.84 0.34
CA PHE A 214 8.79 -13.48 -0.21
C PHE A 214 9.79 -13.09 0.90
N SER A 215 11.08 -13.08 0.56
CA SER A 215 12.18 -12.80 1.51
C SER A 215 13.23 -11.84 0.96
N GLU A 216 13.08 -11.40 -0.29
CA GLU A 216 13.84 -10.32 -0.89
C GLU A 216 13.64 -9.02 -0.10
N LEU A 217 14.66 -8.14 -0.14
CA LEU A 217 14.69 -6.92 0.66
C LEU A 217 13.38 -6.13 0.55
N TRP A 218 12.80 -5.83 1.70
CA TRP A 218 11.68 -4.90 1.84
C TRP A 218 11.90 -3.98 3.02
N PHE A 219 11.46 -2.74 2.86
CA PHE A 219 11.26 -1.79 3.96
C PHE A 219 10.18 -0.78 3.61
N ASP A 220 9.56 -0.21 4.62
CA ASP A 220 8.75 1.00 4.50
C ASP A 220 9.49 2.20 5.11
N ILE A 221 9.19 3.40 4.64
CA ILE A 221 9.74 4.61 5.27
C ILE A 221 8.83 5.02 6.42
N GLY A 222 8.79 4.24 7.50
CA GLY A 222 7.88 4.48 8.62
C GLY A 222 8.26 5.65 9.54
N SER A 223 9.57 5.94 9.67
CA SER A 223 10.12 6.93 10.62
C SER A 223 11.39 7.60 10.09
N ILE A 224 11.78 8.70 10.73
CA ILE A 224 13.00 9.44 10.37
C ILE A 224 14.27 8.62 10.62
N GLU A 225 14.27 7.78 11.66
CA GLU A 225 15.37 6.88 11.98
C GLU A 225 15.56 5.84 10.88
N ILE A 226 14.47 5.20 10.46
CA ILE A 226 14.49 4.25 9.35
C ILE A 226 15.01 4.95 8.09
N TYR A 227 14.43 6.09 7.73
CA TYR A 227 14.85 6.82 6.53
C TYR A 227 16.34 7.17 6.54
N ARG A 228 16.87 7.63 7.67
CA ARG A 228 18.29 7.98 7.83
C ARG A 228 19.21 6.77 7.77
N SER A 229 18.77 5.60 8.25
CA SER A 229 19.58 4.37 8.14
C SER A 229 19.71 3.82 6.72
N LEU A 230 18.89 4.32 5.79
CA LEU A 230 18.87 3.90 4.39
C LEU A 230 19.73 4.79 3.47
N GLN A 231 20.27 5.90 4.00
CA GLN A 231 21.15 6.82 3.26
C GLN A 231 22.61 6.39 3.40
#